data_AF-A0A1M7RK77-F1
#
_entry.id   AF-A0A1M7RK77-F1
#
_cell.length_a   1.000
_cell.length_b   1.000
_cell.length_c   1.000
_cell.angle_alpha   90.00
_cell.angle_beta   90.00
_cell.angle_gamma   90.00
#
_symmetry.space_group_name_H-M   'P 1'
#
loop_
_entity.id
_entity.type
_entity.pdbx_description
1 polymer ?
#
loop_
_entity_poly.entity_id
_entity_poly.type
_entity_poly.pdbx_seq_one_letter_code
_entity_poly.pdbx_strand_id
1 'polypeptide(L)'
;MPFGRPSLRRAAVATTGAALAAMLAVPGGVAVAAPTATRLPVPAGTTNADVSDINNAGVAVGAAEVDGVSRALRWPGTGFTALPGTAEYPSTFASRITDAGQIVGTATSADGTQRTVRRWLPDGTAADCALSGAFPLGVVDLNERGDALVSGLTGPRRFTALVCRPDGTSVLTGLWTASAIGDDGRVAGALSGTVQNNFNFVPAVVAADGTLTRLPVPAGQSGVAYDVGPLGAVVGALGSISLATGIPVFVPRVAVVWVGGRTVELGTLGGDTSRPADTGRAVSRTGDIVGTSTTAAGETHAFLWRAGRLTDLGTLGGPSSTPTAVNDRGQVVGFSTTRSGAQHAFLWSGGRMVDLGAPGGATSTARDVNNAGQVVGTVTTSGGQRHAVRWTGR
;
A
#
# COMPACT_ATOMS: atom_id res chain seq x y z
N MET A 1 -39.11 65.48 -32.42
CA MET A 1 -39.23 64.52 -33.54
C MET A 1 -38.55 63.22 -33.10
N PRO A 2 -39.07 62.01 -33.33
CA PRO A 2 -40.33 61.66 -33.98
C PRO A 2 -41.14 60.52 -33.30
N PHE A 3 -42.34 60.28 -33.87
CA PHE A 3 -43.23 59.10 -33.85
C PHE A 3 -43.80 58.54 -32.53
N GLY A 4 -45.09 58.83 -32.32
CA GLY A 4 -46.01 57.93 -31.62
C GLY A 4 -46.84 57.08 -32.58
N ARG A 5 -47.36 55.94 -32.09
CA ARG A 5 -48.69 55.34 -32.40
C ARG A 5 -48.87 54.01 -31.65
N PRO A 6 -50.10 53.44 -31.55
CA PRO A 6 -50.78 53.26 -30.27
C PRO A 6 -51.10 51.79 -29.91
N SER A 7 -51.81 51.66 -28.78
CA SER A 7 -52.34 50.46 -28.13
C SER A 7 -53.16 49.53 -29.04
N LEU A 8 -53.00 48.22 -28.82
CA LEU A 8 -54.00 47.20 -29.14
C LEU A 8 -54.12 46.18 -28.00
N ARG A 9 -55.37 46.00 -27.58
CA ARG A 9 -55.84 45.12 -26.50
C ARG A 9 -55.60 43.66 -26.86
N ARG A 10 -55.09 42.88 -25.90
CA ARG A 10 -55.03 41.41 -26.00
C ARG A 10 -56.44 40.82 -25.87
N ALA A 11 -56.89 40.13 -26.90
CA ALA A 11 -57.99 39.17 -26.81
C ALA A 11 -57.43 37.86 -26.23
N ALA A 12 -58.13 37.33 -25.22
CA ALA A 12 -57.89 36.00 -24.69
C ALA A 12 -58.55 34.97 -25.62
N VAL A 13 -57.79 33.95 -26.03
CA VAL A 13 -58.32 32.72 -26.61
C VAL A 13 -57.81 31.58 -25.73
N ALA A 14 -58.75 30.89 -25.09
CA ALA A 14 -58.51 29.64 -24.39
C ALA A 14 -58.52 28.51 -25.42
N THR A 15 -57.44 27.73 -25.47
CA THR A 15 -57.42 26.41 -26.10
C THR A 15 -56.77 25.43 -25.15
N THR A 16 -57.57 24.45 -24.75
CA THR A 16 -57.25 23.26 -23.99
C THR A 16 -56.18 22.43 -24.71
N GLY A 17 -55.02 22.24 -24.09
CA GLY A 17 -53.97 21.32 -24.52
C GLY A 17 -53.60 20.39 -23.39
N ALA A 18 -53.92 19.10 -23.53
CA ALA A 18 -53.52 18.04 -22.60
C ALA A 18 -51.99 17.95 -22.57
N ALA A 19 -51.40 18.13 -21.39
CA ALA A 19 -49.96 17.91 -21.19
C ALA A 19 -49.69 16.40 -21.06
N LEU A 20 -49.10 15.80 -22.10
CA LEU A 20 -48.41 14.52 -21.97
C LEU A 20 -47.15 14.77 -21.12
N ALA A 21 -47.17 14.31 -19.86
CA ALA A 21 -45.97 14.22 -19.05
C ALA A 21 -45.10 13.07 -19.61
N ALA A 22 -44.14 13.40 -20.46
CA ALA A 22 -43.06 12.49 -20.79
C ALA A 22 -42.19 12.32 -19.54
N MET A 23 -42.40 11.23 -18.81
CA MET A 23 -41.44 10.76 -17.81
C MET A 23 -40.13 10.46 -18.55
N LEU A 24 -39.13 11.34 -18.39
CA LEU A 24 -37.74 10.98 -18.67
C LEU A 24 -37.37 9.86 -17.71
N ALA A 25 -37.41 8.63 -18.20
CA ALA A 25 -36.76 7.51 -17.55
C ALA A 25 -35.26 7.83 -17.47
N VAL A 26 -34.81 8.21 -16.28
CA VAL A 26 -33.38 8.18 -15.93
C VAL A 26 -32.94 6.73 -16.20
N PRO A 27 -31.92 6.48 -17.03
CA PRO A 27 -31.39 5.13 -17.19
C PRO A 27 -30.97 4.67 -15.80
N GLY A 28 -31.64 3.62 -15.30
CA GLY A 28 -31.30 3.01 -14.02
C GLY A 28 -29.81 2.74 -14.02
N GLY A 29 -29.10 3.30 -13.04
CA GLY A 29 -27.69 3.03 -12.85
C GLY A 29 -27.50 1.51 -12.85
N VAL A 30 -26.63 1.03 -13.73
CA VAL A 30 -26.27 -0.38 -13.78
C VAL A 30 -25.86 -0.76 -12.36
N ALA A 31 -26.62 -1.65 -11.74
CA ALA A 31 -26.26 -2.18 -10.43
C ALA A 31 -24.90 -2.88 -10.60
N VAL A 32 -23.84 -2.19 -10.15
CA VAL A 32 -22.50 -2.74 -10.07
C VAL A 32 -22.61 -3.95 -9.13
N ALA A 33 -22.37 -5.15 -9.67
CA ALA A 33 -22.45 -6.37 -8.88
C ALA A 33 -21.49 -6.24 -7.68
N ALA A 34 -21.97 -6.59 -6.49
CA ALA A 34 -21.13 -6.55 -5.31
C ALA A 34 -19.88 -7.43 -5.53
N PRO A 35 -18.68 -6.94 -5.19
CA PRO A 35 -17.46 -7.70 -5.36
C PRO A 35 -17.57 -9.05 -4.64
N THR A 36 -17.28 -10.13 -5.35
CA THR A 36 -17.34 -11.48 -4.80
C THR A 36 -16.00 -11.84 -4.20
N ALA A 37 -16.00 -12.28 -2.94
CA ALA A 37 -14.82 -12.78 -2.28
C ALA A 37 -14.71 -14.30 -2.42
N THR A 38 -13.52 -14.77 -2.77
CA THR A 38 -13.19 -16.18 -2.87
C THR A 38 -12.02 -16.47 -1.94
N ARG A 39 -12.16 -17.49 -1.08
CA ARG A 39 -11.03 -17.98 -0.26
C ARG A 39 -9.97 -18.58 -1.17
N LEU A 40 -8.71 -18.20 -0.97
CA LEU A 40 -7.60 -18.82 -1.67
C LEU A 40 -7.38 -20.23 -1.12
N PRO A 41 -7.17 -21.23 -1.99
CA PRO A 41 -7.00 -22.62 -1.56
C PRO A 41 -5.70 -22.78 -0.76
N VAL A 42 -5.70 -23.65 0.24
CA VAL A 42 -4.56 -23.87 1.14
C VAL A 42 -4.34 -25.37 1.36
N PRO A 43 -3.14 -25.81 1.79
CA PRO A 43 -2.91 -27.19 2.19
C PRO A 43 -3.88 -27.64 3.30
N ALA A 44 -4.20 -28.93 3.33
CA ALA A 44 -4.94 -29.52 4.44
C ALA A 44 -4.19 -29.30 5.78
N GLY A 45 -4.94 -29.12 6.86
CA GLY A 45 -4.37 -28.84 8.19
C GLY A 45 -3.94 -27.38 8.42
N THR A 46 -4.21 -26.48 7.47
CA THR A 46 -3.89 -25.05 7.63
C THR A 46 -4.64 -24.42 8.80
N THR A 47 -3.92 -23.78 9.71
CA THR A 47 -4.49 -23.02 10.84
C THR A 47 -4.69 -21.54 10.51
N ASN A 48 -3.76 -20.94 9.78
CA ASN A 48 -3.78 -19.56 9.32
C ASN A 48 -3.25 -19.46 7.90
N ALA A 49 -3.83 -18.56 7.10
CA ALA A 49 -3.28 -18.20 5.80
C ALA A 49 -3.34 -16.69 5.57
N ASP A 50 -2.26 -16.15 5.05
CA ASP A 50 -2.12 -14.74 4.69
C ASP A 50 -1.71 -14.61 3.23
N VAL A 51 -2.22 -13.56 2.59
CA VAL A 51 -1.74 -13.08 1.29
C VAL A 51 -1.02 -11.75 1.51
N SER A 52 0.08 -11.58 0.80
CA SER A 52 0.99 -10.44 0.97
C SER A 52 1.02 -9.52 -0.24
N ASP A 53 0.80 -10.06 -1.45
CA ASP A 53 1.01 -9.34 -2.70
C ASP A 53 0.29 -10.01 -3.89
N ILE A 54 0.00 -9.24 -4.95
CA ILE A 54 -0.53 -9.75 -6.22
C ILE A 54 0.08 -9.00 -7.42
N ASN A 55 0.54 -9.74 -8.43
CA ASN A 55 1.05 -9.11 -9.66
C ASN A 55 -0.05 -8.86 -10.72
N ASN A 56 0.31 -8.20 -11.82
CA ASN A 56 -0.61 -7.88 -12.91
C ASN A 56 -1.05 -9.09 -13.75
N ALA A 57 -0.37 -10.24 -13.62
CA ALA A 57 -0.83 -11.52 -14.17
C ALA A 57 -1.91 -12.19 -13.28
N GLY A 58 -2.26 -11.59 -12.14
CA GLY A 58 -3.24 -12.13 -11.21
C GLY A 58 -2.69 -13.27 -10.35
N VAL A 59 -1.36 -13.37 -10.22
CA VAL A 59 -0.70 -14.33 -9.33
C VAL A 59 -0.52 -13.67 -7.97
N ALA A 60 -1.15 -14.24 -6.94
CA ALA A 60 -0.98 -13.78 -5.56
C ALA A 60 0.05 -14.63 -4.82
N VAL A 61 0.69 -14.07 -3.80
CA VAL A 61 1.68 -14.78 -2.96
C VAL A 61 1.49 -14.51 -1.49
N GLY A 62 1.95 -15.42 -0.65
CA GLY A 62 1.81 -15.33 0.80
C GLY A 62 2.26 -16.61 1.49
N ALA A 63 1.58 -16.98 2.58
CA ALA A 63 1.92 -18.18 3.33
C ALA A 63 0.71 -18.81 4.02
N ALA A 64 0.84 -20.10 4.34
CA ALA A 64 -0.07 -20.82 5.21
C ALA A 64 0.71 -21.50 6.34
N GLU A 65 0.18 -21.44 7.55
CA GLU A 65 0.69 -22.20 8.70
C GLU A 65 0.11 -23.60 8.70
N VAL A 66 0.97 -24.62 8.70
CA VAL A 66 0.56 -26.01 8.73
C VAL A 66 1.51 -26.78 9.65
N ASP A 67 0.96 -27.43 10.68
CA ASP A 67 1.71 -28.15 11.70
C ASP A 67 2.81 -27.30 12.38
N GLY A 68 2.52 -26.01 12.61
CA GLY A 68 3.46 -25.06 13.20
C GLY A 68 4.56 -24.56 12.26
N VAL A 69 4.54 -24.95 10.98
CA VAL A 69 5.51 -24.51 9.97
C VAL A 69 4.82 -23.56 8.98
N SER A 70 5.40 -22.38 8.78
CA SER A 70 4.97 -21.48 7.70
C SER A 70 5.39 -22.05 6.36
N ARG A 71 4.48 -22.12 5.40
CA ARG A 71 4.73 -22.60 4.04
C ARG A 71 4.37 -21.48 3.08
N ALA A 72 5.36 -20.96 2.35
CA ALA A 72 5.15 -19.97 1.33
C ALA A 72 4.31 -20.55 0.19
N LEU A 73 3.33 -19.79 -0.29
CA LEU A 73 2.38 -20.21 -1.33
C LEU A 73 2.34 -19.20 -2.48
N ARG A 74 2.14 -19.72 -3.68
CA ARG A 74 1.81 -18.99 -4.91
C ARG A 74 0.41 -19.40 -5.37
N TRP A 75 -0.46 -18.43 -5.63
CA TRP A 75 -1.82 -18.63 -6.14
C TRP A 75 -1.98 -18.03 -7.54
N PRO A 76 -1.82 -18.82 -8.61
CA PRO A 76 -2.01 -18.34 -9.99
C PRO A 76 -3.49 -18.16 -10.37
N GLY A 77 -4.44 -18.53 -9.50
CA GLY A 77 -5.86 -18.53 -9.78
C GLY A 77 -6.62 -19.35 -8.74
N THR A 78 -7.24 -20.45 -9.15
CA THR A 78 -8.07 -21.32 -8.30
C THR A 78 -7.29 -22.43 -7.58
N GLY A 79 -5.98 -22.52 -7.78
CA GLY A 79 -5.09 -23.48 -7.13
C GLY A 79 -3.95 -22.79 -6.38
N PHE A 80 -3.07 -23.59 -5.75
CA PHE A 80 -1.84 -23.10 -5.14
C PHE A 80 -0.64 -23.98 -5.50
N THR A 81 0.55 -23.40 -5.45
CA THR A 81 1.83 -24.10 -5.49
C THR A 81 2.60 -23.74 -4.23
N ALA A 82 3.12 -24.73 -3.52
CA ALA A 82 4.01 -24.50 -2.38
C ALA A 82 5.40 -24.09 -2.89
N LEU A 83 5.95 -23.03 -2.30
CA LEU A 83 7.26 -22.50 -2.61
C LEU A 83 8.27 -23.11 -1.62
N PRO A 84 9.20 -23.96 -2.08
CA PRO A 84 9.97 -24.81 -1.19
C PRO A 84 11.04 -24.03 -0.41
N GLY A 85 11.24 -24.44 0.85
CA GLY A 85 12.41 -24.11 1.65
C GLY A 85 13.56 -25.09 1.42
N THR A 86 14.43 -25.25 2.40
CA THR A 86 15.49 -26.27 2.43
C THR A 86 15.37 -27.10 3.71
N ALA A 87 16.20 -28.14 3.85
CA ALA A 87 16.29 -28.88 5.12
C ALA A 87 16.76 -27.98 6.28
N GLU A 88 17.63 -27.01 5.99
CA GLU A 88 18.12 -26.03 6.97
C GLU A 88 17.07 -24.97 7.30
N TYR A 89 16.32 -24.51 6.29
CA TYR A 89 15.28 -23.48 6.41
C TYR A 89 13.91 -24.01 5.96
N PRO A 90 13.24 -24.85 6.77
CA PRO A 90 11.98 -25.48 6.38
C PRO A 90 10.78 -24.52 6.41
N SER A 91 10.82 -23.48 7.25
CA SER A 91 9.73 -22.50 7.37
C SER A 91 9.93 -21.39 6.34
N THR A 92 8.94 -21.13 5.49
CA THR A 92 9.01 -20.17 4.39
C THR A 92 7.84 -19.20 4.39
N PHE A 93 8.09 -17.97 3.94
CA PHE A 93 7.06 -16.94 3.78
C PHE A 93 7.34 -16.14 2.52
N ALA A 94 6.36 -16.00 1.61
CA ALA A 94 6.48 -15.16 0.42
C ALA A 94 5.91 -13.76 0.69
N SER A 95 6.72 -12.73 0.42
CA SER A 95 6.43 -11.34 0.81
C SER A 95 6.04 -10.46 -0.36
N ARG A 96 6.69 -10.64 -1.52
CA ARG A 96 6.54 -9.79 -2.71
C ARG A 96 6.66 -10.60 -4.00
N ILE A 97 6.02 -10.14 -5.07
CA ILE A 97 6.07 -10.72 -6.41
C ILE A 97 6.17 -9.63 -7.49
N THR A 98 7.07 -9.82 -8.45
CA THR A 98 7.15 -8.96 -9.65
C THR A 98 6.09 -9.32 -10.69
N ASP A 99 5.84 -8.44 -11.66
CA ASP A 99 5.03 -8.74 -12.84
C ASP A 99 5.62 -9.87 -13.69
N ALA A 100 6.94 -10.04 -13.68
CA ALA A 100 7.62 -11.18 -14.30
C ALA A 100 7.43 -12.51 -13.53
N GLY A 101 6.82 -12.47 -12.34
CA GLY A 101 6.51 -13.64 -11.52
C GLY A 101 7.65 -14.12 -10.62
N GLN A 102 8.74 -13.35 -10.51
CA GLN A 102 9.76 -13.59 -9.49
C GLN A 102 9.19 -13.24 -8.11
N ILE A 103 9.36 -14.16 -7.16
CA ILE A 103 8.88 -14.03 -5.78
C ILE A 103 10.07 -13.92 -4.84
N VAL A 104 9.98 -13.05 -3.84
CA VAL A 104 10.97 -12.98 -2.74
C VAL A 104 10.28 -13.05 -1.39
N GLY A 105 11.01 -13.57 -0.42
CA GLY A 105 10.52 -13.73 0.93
C GLY A 105 11.59 -14.22 1.88
N THR A 106 11.18 -14.81 2.99
CA THR A 106 12.08 -15.31 4.01
C THR A 106 11.99 -16.82 4.14
N ALA A 107 13.10 -17.42 4.53
CA ALA A 107 13.13 -18.80 5.01
C ALA A 107 13.82 -18.83 6.38
N THR A 108 13.31 -19.62 7.32
CA THR A 108 13.73 -19.64 8.74
C THR A 108 13.99 -21.08 9.18
N SER A 109 15.01 -21.26 10.01
CA SER A 109 15.35 -22.56 10.61
C SER A 109 14.24 -23.08 11.51
N ALA A 110 14.24 -24.40 11.77
CA ALA A 110 13.20 -25.05 12.57
C ALA A 110 13.10 -24.51 14.02
N ASP A 111 14.20 -24.06 14.59
CA ASP A 111 14.29 -23.45 15.93
C ASP A 111 14.01 -21.93 15.91
N GLY A 112 13.80 -21.34 14.73
CA GLY A 112 13.54 -19.91 14.57
C GLY A 112 14.77 -19.00 14.72
N THR A 113 15.98 -19.54 14.92
CA THR A 113 17.17 -18.74 15.26
C THR A 113 17.92 -18.21 14.04
N GLN A 114 17.84 -18.90 12.91
CA GLN A 114 18.48 -18.51 11.65
C GLN A 114 17.44 -18.13 10.61
N ARG A 115 17.80 -17.17 9.76
CA ARG A 115 16.94 -16.67 8.67
C ARG A 115 17.78 -16.37 7.44
N THR A 116 17.18 -16.61 6.28
CA THR A 116 17.70 -16.17 4.98
C THR A 116 16.61 -15.45 4.17
N VAL A 117 17.03 -14.70 3.16
CA VAL A 117 16.15 -14.14 2.14
C VAL A 117 16.21 -15.06 0.93
N ARG A 118 15.05 -15.60 0.56
CA ARG A 118 14.91 -16.59 -0.51
C ARG A 118 14.16 -15.99 -1.69
N ARG A 119 14.60 -16.36 -2.88
CA ARG A 119 13.98 -16.03 -4.16
C ARG A 119 13.45 -17.31 -4.80
N TRP A 120 12.22 -17.24 -5.31
CA TRP A 120 11.63 -18.29 -6.15
C TRP A 120 11.38 -17.72 -7.54
N LEU A 121 11.90 -18.41 -8.55
CA LEU A 121 11.82 -18.00 -9.94
C LEU A 121 10.63 -18.66 -10.65
N PRO A 122 10.12 -18.05 -11.74
CA PRO A 122 9.01 -18.61 -12.52
C PRO A 122 9.24 -20.02 -13.07
N ASP A 123 10.51 -20.39 -13.30
CA ASP A 123 10.93 -21.71 -13.78
C ASP A 123 10.93 -22.79 -12.68
N GLY A 124 10.57 -22.42 -11.44
CA GLY A 124 10.51 -23.31 -10.28
C GLY A 124 11.82 -23.43 -9.50
N THR A 125 12.91 -22.82 -9.99
CA THR A 125 14.17 -22.77 -9.25
C THR A 125 14.08 -21.78 -8.09
N ALA A 126 14.94 -21.98 -7.09
CA ALA A 126 15.01 -21.10 -5.93
C ALA A 126 16.45 -20.94 -5.46
N ALA A 127 16.79 -19.73 -5.02
CA ALA A 127 18.12 -19.39 -4.54
C ALA A 127 18.01 -18.43 -3.34
N ASP A 128 19.00 -18.53 -2.46
CA ASP A 128 19.12 -17.62 -1.33
C ASP A 128 20.05 -16.45 -1.68
N CYS A 129 19.79 -15.30 -1.05
CA CYS A 129 20.64 -14.13 -1.23
C CYS A 129 21.90 -14.22 -0.37
N ALA A 130 23.07 -13.96 -0.96
CA ALA A 130 24.31 -13.79 -0.22
C ALA A 130 24.36 -12.40 0.43
N LEU A 131 23.88 -12.30 1.67
CA LEU A 131 23.79 -11.05 2.43
C LEU A 131 25.14 -10.72 3.07
N SER A 132 25.86 -9.73 2.57
CA SER A 132 27.27 -9.37 2.90
C SER A 132 27.63 -9.30 4.39
N GLY A 133 27.68 -10.43 5.09
CA GLY A 133 27.86 -10.54 6.53
C GLY A 133 26.68 -10.04 7.37
N ALA A 134 25.50 -9.82 6.77
CA ALA A 134 24.34 -9.28 7.46
C ALA A 134 23.33 -10.37 7.82
N PHE A 135 22.82 -10.34 9.04
CA PHE A 135 21.70 -11.18 9.46
C PHE A 135 20.38 -10.55 8.98
N PRO A 136 19.58 -11.22 8.13
CA PRO A 136 18.35 -10.65 7.60
C PRO A 136 17.26 -10.56 8.66
N LEU A 137 16.61 -9.41 8.73
CA LEU A 137 15.37 -9.22 9.47
C LEU A 137 14.14 -9.46 8.58
N GLY A 138 14.24 -9.24 7.28
CA GLY A 138 13.18 -9.57 6.33
C GLY A 138 13.27 -8.78 5.04
N VAL A 139 12.39 -9.15 4.10
CA VAL A 139 12.18 -8.40 2.87
C VAL A 139 11.34 -7.16 3.20
N VAL A 140 11.89 -5.99 2.89
CA VAL A 140 11.19 -4.70 2.99
C VAL A 140 10.35 -4.51 1.74
N ASP A 141 10.97 -4.67 0.56
CA ASP A 141 10.34 -4.33 -0.71
C ASP A 141 11.01 -5.03 -1.92
N LEU A 142 10.37 -5.00 -3.09
CA LEU A 142 10.85 -5.61 -4.33
C LEU A 142 10.45 -4.74 -5.52
N ASN A 143 11.42 -4.36 -6.36
CA ASN A 143 11.13 -3.66 -7.61
C ASN A 143 10.94 -4.64 -8.79
N GLU A 144 10.46 -4.13 -9.93
CA GLU A 144 10.20 -4.95 -11.12
C GLU A 144 11.46 -5.51 -11.82
N ARG A 145 12.63 -4.97 -11.48
CA ARG A 145 13.90 -5.54 -11.95
C ARG A 145 14.33 -6.77 -11.15
N GLY A 146 13.60 -7.07 -10.07
CA GLY A 146 13.91 -8.16 -9.16
C GLY A 146 14.97 -7.81 -8.12
N ASP A 147 15.27 -6.52 -7.91
CA ASP A 147 16.10 -6.08 -6.79
C ASP A 147 15.25 -6.10 -5.51
N ALA A 148 15.64 -6.92 -4.53
CA ALA A 148 14.93 -7.02 -3.26
C ALA A 148 15.62 -6.16 -2.19
N LEU A 149 14.87 -5.22 -1.62
CA LEU A 149 15.33 -4.45 -0.47
C LEU A 149 15.14 -5.27 0.80
N VAL A 150 16.22 -5.41 1.57
CA VAL A 150 16.29 -6.26 2.76
C VAL A 150 16.74 -5.42 3.96
N SER A 151 16.02 -5.53 5.07
CA SER A 151 16.48 -5.03 6.38
C SER A 151 17.33 -6.10 7.05
N GLY A 152 18.44 -5.69 7.67
CA GLY A 152 19.34 -6.61 8.34
C GLY A 152 20.10 -5.99 9.51
N LEU A 153 20.85 -6.83 10.21
CA LEU A 153 21.77 -6.46 11.27
C LEU A 153 23.20 -6.80 10.87
N THR A 154 24.12 -5.86 11.12
CA THR A 154 25.56 -6.09 11.04
C THR A 154 26.18 -5.88 12.41
N GLY A 155 27.12 -6.74 12.80
CA GLY A 155 27.76 -6.68 14.12
C GLY A 155 26.76 -6.74 15.29
N PRO A 156 27.11 -6.23 16.48
CA PRO A 156 26.36 -6.48 17.71
C PRO A 156 25.07 -5.65 17.89
N ARG A 157 24.49 -5.05 16.82
CA ARG A 157 23.13 -4.41 16.71
C ARG A 157 23.06 -3.24 15.70
N ARG A 158 23.88 -3.20 14.65
CA ARG A 158 23.77 -2.11 13.66
C ARG A 158 22.72 -2.46 12.61
N PHE A 159 21.56 -1.80 12.68
CA PHE A 159 20.57 -1.83 11.59
C PHE A 159 21.20 -1.35 10.28
N THR A 160 20.88 -2.07 9.21
CA THR A 160 21.33 -1.76 7.87
C THR A 160 20.26 -2.15 6.87
N ALA A 161 20.29 -1.50 5.71
CA ALA A 161 19.53 -1.90 4.55
C ALA A 161 20.47 -2.35 3.43
N LEU A 162 20.11 -3.46 2.78
CA LEU A 162 20.84 -4.04 1.66
C LEU A 162 19.92 -4.21 0.47
N VAL A 163 20.46 -4.12 -0.73
CA VAL A 163 19.76 -4.52 -1.96
C VAL A 163 20.34 -5.85 -2.42
N CYS A 164 19.48 -6.86 -2.50
CA CYS A 164 19.78 -8.16 -3.07
C CYS A 164 19.44 -8.16 -4.57
N ARG A 165 20.45 -8.35 -5.40
CA ARG A 165 20.30 -8.36 -6.86
C ARG A 165 19.85 -9.71 -7.40
N PRO A 166 19.36 -9.76 -8.64
CA PRO A 166 18.98 -11.02 -9.29
C PRO A 166 20.07 -12.06 -9.45
N ASP A 167 21.32 -11.66 -9.49
CA ASP A 167 22.47 -12.58 -9.51
C ASP A 167 22.76 -13.23 -8.14
N GLY A 168 21.98 -12.90 -7.10
CA GLY A 168 22.15 -13.41 -5.74
C GLY A 168 23.16 -12.64 -4.90
N THR A 169 23.86 -11.65 -5.48
CA THR A 169 24.75 -10.76 -4.74
C THR A 169 23.97 -9.69 -3.98
N SER A 170 24.58 -9.09 -2.96
CA SER A 170 23.99 -7.97 -2.25
C SER A 170 24.95 -6.80 -2.11
N VAL A 171 24.38 -5.60 -1.98
CA VAL A 171 25.11 -4.36 -1.68
C VAL A 171 24.49 -3.62 -0.52
N LEU A 172 25.33 -3.10 0.36
CA LEU A 172 24.91 -2.21 1.44
C LEU A 172 24.48 -0.87 0.85
N THR A 173 23.31 -0.37 1.25
CA THR A 173 22.81 0.95 0.82
C THR A 173 23.52 2.10 1.52
N GLY A 174 24.12 1.84 2.68
CA GLY A 174 24.64 2.88 3.58
C GLY A 174 23.56 3.61 4.38
N LEU A 175 22.28 3.30 4.16
CA LEU A 175 21.17 3.78 4.98
C LEU A 175 21.12 3.03 6.31
N TRP A 176 20.64 3.72 7.35
CA TRP A 176 20.40 3.10 8.65
C TRP A 176 19.14 2.24 8.62
N THR A 177 18.10 2.75 7.98
CA THR A 177 16.89 2.00 7.61
C THR A 177 16.45 2.42 6.21
N ALA A 178 15.78 1.52 5.51
CA ALA A 178 15.19 1.77 4.21
C ALA A 178 13.76 1.26 4.18
N SER A 179 12.91 1.95 3.42
CA SER A 179 11.46 1.76 3.41
C SER A 179 10.95 1.24 2.07
N ALA A 180 11.62 1.60 0.96
CA ALA A 180 11.18 1.25 -0.38
C ALA A 180 12.32 1.28 -1.40
N ILE A 181 12.14 0.54 -2.50
CA ILE A 181 13.02 0.55 -3.66
C ILE A 181 12.21 0.76 -4.94
N GLY A 182 12.57 1.78 -5.73
CA GLY A 182 11.93 2.06 -7.01
C GLY A 182 12.41 1.16 -8.14
N ASP A 183 11.64 1.09 -9.23
CA ASP A 183 11.99 0.41 -10.48
C ASP A 183 13.24 0.99 -11.16
N ASP A 184 13.60 2.23 -10.81
CA ASP A 184 14.84 2.88 -11.22
C ASP A 184 16.04 2.51 -10.32
N GLY A 185 15.82 1.76 -9.24
CA GLY A 185 16.85 1.31 -8.29
C GLY A 185 17.15 2.26 -7.17
N ARG A 186 16.42 3.38 -7.09
CA ARG A 186 16.56 4.30 -5.96
C ARG A 186 15.99 3.65 -4.70
N VAL A 187 16.72 3.76 -3.60
CA VAL A 187 16.28 3.30 -2.29
C VAL A 187 15.97 4.50 -1.42
N ALA A 188 14.74 4.60 -0.93
CA ALA A 188 14.32 5.60 0.04
C ALA A 188 14.47 5.08 1.47
N GLY A 189 14.91 5.95 2.37
CA GLY A 189 15.03 5.61 3.78
C GLY A 189 15.52 6.76 4.63
N ALA A 190 16.25 6.43 5.69
CA ALA A 190 16.79 7.40 6.62
C ALA A 190 18.24 7.12 7.00
N LEU A 191 18.98 8.19 7.26
CA LEU A 191 20.32 8.16 7.86
C LEU A 191 20.21 8.25 9.38
N SER A 192 21.22 7.71 10.07
CA SER A 192 21.41 7.98 11.49
C SER A 192 21.83 9.45 11.69
N GLY A 193 21.23 10.13 12.66
CA GLY A 193 21.71 11.43 13.12
C GLY A 193 23.14 11.35 13.69
N THR A 194 23.90 12.45 13.60
CA THR A 194 25.35 12.51 13.92
C THR A 194 25.67 12.86 15.37
N VAL A 195 24.74 12.73 16.33
CA VAL A 195 25.04 13.00 17.74
C VAL A 195 24.34 11.97 18.62
N GLN A 196 25.02 11.55 19.70
CA GLN A 196 24.58 10.55 20.71
C GLN A 196 23.14 10.72 21.23
N ASN A 197 22.47 11.84 20.94
CA ASN A 197 21.15 12.17 21.46
C ASN A 197 20.15 12.61 20.36
N ASN A 198 20.51 12.56 19.07
CA ASN A 198 19.67 13.12 18.00
C ASN A 198 19.07 12.03 17.11
N PHE A 199 17.89 11.55 17.50
CA PHE A 199 17.07 10.58 16.78
C PHE A 199 16.34 11.18 15.56
N ASN A 200 16.91 12.24 14.98
CA ASN A 200 16.38 12.84 13.78
C ASN A 200 16.52 11.85 12.63
N PHE A 201 15.39 11.33 12.16
CA PHE A 201 15.31 10.71 10.84
C PHE A 201 15.67 11.78 9.82
N VAL A 202 16.84 11.63 9.20
CA VAL A 202 17.25 12.44 8.05
C VAL A 202 16.81 11.66 6.81
N PRO A 203 15.70 12.06 6.16
CA PRO A 203 15.20 11.34 5.02
C PRO A 203 16.24 11.44 3.89
N ALA A 204 16.51 10.32 3.25
CA ALA A 204 17.53 10.21 2.24
C ALA A 204 17.10 9.24 1.13
N VAL A 205 17.71 9.43 -0.03
CA VAL A 205 17.60 8.53 -1.17
C VAL A 205 19.00 8.13 -1.63
N VAL A 206 19.18 6.85 -1.93
CA VAL A 206 20.40 6.30 -2.53
C VAL A 206 20.08 5.92 -3.96
N ALA A 207 20.78 6.50 -4.93
CA ALA A 207 20.63 6.14 -6.33
C ALA A 207 21.26 4.77 -6.64
N ALA A 208 20.91 4.20 -7.81
CA ALA A 208 21.40 2.88 -8.21
C ALA A 208 22.93 2.78 -8.33
N ASP A 209 23.60 3.91 -8.57
CA ASP A 209 25.07 4.04 -8.60
C ASP A 209 25.70 4.20 -7.20
N GLY A 210 24.89 4.20 -6.14
CA GLY A 210 25.30 4.39 -4.75
C GLY A 210 25.33 5.86 -4.31
N THR A 211 25.00 6.81 -5.18
CA THR A 211 24.98 8.24 -4.82
C THR A 211 23.91 8.53 -3.77
N LEU A 212 24.34 8.96 -2.59
CA LEU A 212 23.46 9.29 -1.46
C LEU A 212 23.08 10.77 -1.47
N THR A 213 21.78 11.05 -1.46
CA THR A 213 21.23 12.41 -1.41
C THR A 213 20.32 12.56 -0.19
N ARG A 214 20.55 13.61 0.62
CA ARG A 214 19.64 13.98 1.70
C ARG A 214 18.44 14.73 1.11
N LEU A 215 17.24 14.37 1.54
CA LEU A 215 16.02 15.01 1.09
C LEU A 215 15.80 16.31 1.90
N PRO A 216 15.35 17.40 1.27
CA PRO A 216 15.15 18.68 1.96
C PRO A 216 14.16 18.59 3.12
N VAL A 217 14.59 19.02 4.31
CA VAL A 217 13.76 19.14 5.52
C VAL A 217 13.85 20.59 6.01
N PRO A 218 12.73 21.30 6.20
CA PRO A 218 12.74 22.65 6.78
C PRO A 218 13.42 22.69 8.15
N ALA A 219 14.05 23.82 8.46
CA ALA A 219 14.70 24.01 9.76
C ALA A 219 13.71 23.77 10.92
N GLY A 220 14.14 22.99 11.92
CA GLY A 220 13.32 22.62 13.07
C GLY A 220 12.33 21.47 12.84
N GLN A 221 12.27 20.89 11.65
CA GLN A 221 11.47 19.70 11.35
C GLN A 221 12.33 18.45 11.22
N SER A 222 11.67 17.29 11.21
CA SER A 222 12.20 15.99 10.85
C SER A 222 11.45 15.44 9.65
N GLY A 223 12.00 14.43 8.98
CA GLY A 223 11.31 13.79 7.87
C GLY A 223 11.58 12.30 7.76
N VAL A 224 10.62 11.59 7.19
CA VAL A 224 10.71 10.15 6.93
C VAL A 224 10.34 9.91 5.48
N ALA A 225 11.17 9.15 4.77
CA ALA A 225 10.88 8.69 3.41
C ALA A 225 10.21 7.32 3.49
N TYR A 226 9.04 7.18 2.86
CA TYR A 226 8.20 5.99 2.93
C TYR A 226 8.22 5.20 1.62
N ASP A 227 8.25 5.88 0.47
CA ASP A 227 8.09 5.23 -0.82
C ASP A 227 8.87 5.93 -1.96
N VAL A 228 9.14 5.20 -3.03
CA VAL A 228 9.77 5.72 -4.26
C VAL A 228 8.79 5.60 -5.43
N GLY A 229 8.34 6.75 -5.91
CA GLY A 229 7.46 6.86 -7.06
C GLY A 229 8.20 7.00 -8.39
N PRO A 230 7.45 7.18 -9.49
CA PRO A 230 8.03 7.36 -10.82
C PRO A 230 8.93 8.60 -10.90
N LEU A 231 9.87 8.57 -11.85
CA LEU A 231 10.79 9.68 -12.14
C LEU A 231 11.65 10.12 -10.93
N GLY A 232 11.88 9.21 -9.98
CA GLY A 232 12.69 9.48 -8.78
C GLY A 232 12.00 10.36 -7.75
N ALA A 233 10.67 10.53 -7.82
CA ALA A 233 9.90 11.15 -6.76
C ALA A 233 9.98 10.30 -5.49
N VAL A 234 10.26 10.91 -4.35
CA VAL A 234 10.22 10.22 -3.05
C VAL A 234 9.01 10.71 -2.28
N VAL A 235 8.18 9.78 -1.82
CA VAL A 235 6.99 10.07 -1.02
C VAL A 235 7.34 9.90 0.44
N GLY A 236 6.93 10.83 1.28
CA GLY A 236 7.06 10.65 2.71
C GLY A 236 6.33 11.67 3.56
N ALA A 237 6.85 11.97 4.74
CA ALA A 237 6.24 12.92 5.65
C ALA A 237 7.28 13.85 6.29
N LEU A 238 6.85 15.08 6.56
CA LEU A 238 7.52 16.01 7.46
C LEU A 238 6.79 16.07 8.79
N GLY A 239 7.52 16.33 9.87
CA GLY A 239 6.99 16.33 11.22
C GLY A 239 8.00 16.75 12.27
N SER A 240 7.83 16.24 13.48
CA SER A 240 8.73 16.46 14.62
C SER A 240 9.06 15.15 15.33
N ILE A 241 10.05 15.19 16.23
CA ILE A 241 10.32 14.08 17.16
C ILE A 241 9.72 14.44 18.51
N SER A 242 8.91 13.54 19.06
CA SER A 242 8.43 13.59 20.44
C SER A 242 9.28 12.68 21.34
N LEU A 243 9.64 13.18 22.52
CA LEU A 243 10.34 12.42 23.56
C LEU A 243 9.43 12.11 24.77
N ALA A 244 8.12 12.33 24.65
CA ALA A 244 7.17 12.21 25.76
C ALA A 244 7.16 10.80 26.39
N THR A 245 7.47 9.78 25.62
CA THR A 245 7.52 8.37 26.05
C THR A 245 8.90 7.93 26.52
N GLY A 246 9.89 8.83 26.61
CA GLY A 246 11.29 8.49 26.87
C GLY A 246 11.99 7.80 25.69
N ILE A 247 11.22 7.26 24.75
CA ILE A 247 11.65 6.79 23.43
C ILE A 247 11.25 7.85 22.40
N PRO A 248 12.16 8.26 21.51
CA PRO A 248 11.88 9.16 20.40
C PRO A 248 10.89 8.55 19.41
N VAL A 249 9.82 9.29 19.13
CA VAL A 249 8.77 8.91 18.18
C VAL A 249 8.59 10.02 17.16
N PHE A 250 8.59 9.66 15.88
CA PHE A 250 8.25 10.59 14.81
C PHE A 250 6.76 10.89 14.83
N VAL A 251 6.42 12.18 14.92
CA VAL A 251 5.04 12.69 14.89
C VAL A 251 4.84 13.40 13.54
N PRO A 252 4.07 12.83 12.61
CA PRO A 252 3.87 13.41 11.30
C PRO A 252 3.02 14.68 11.39
N ARG A 253 3.39 15.70 10.61
CA ARG A 253 2.58 16.90 10.36
C ARG A 253 1.92 16.82 8.99
N VAL A 254 2.69 16.49 7.96
CA VAL A 254 2.17 16.53 6.59
C VAL A 254 2.86 15.53 5.69
N ALA A 255 2.08 14.89 4.83
CA ALA A 255 2.58 14.10 3.73
C ALA A 255 3.25 15.01 2.69
N VAL A 256 4.37 14.56 2.14
CA VAL A 256 5.17 15.31 1.17
C VAL A 256 5.61 14.43 0.01
N VAL A 257 5.94 15.08 -1.10
CA VAL A 257 6.73 14.52 -2.19
C VAL A 257 7.99 15.35 -2.36
N TRP A 258 9.14 14.69 -2.36
CA TRP A 258 10.41 15.27 -2.81
C TRP A 258 10.63 14.94 -4.28
N VAL A 259 10.69 15.96 -5.13
CA VAL A 259 10.88 15.79 -6.57
C VAL A 259 11.69 16.97 -7.12
N GLY A 260 12.71 16.68 -7.94
CA GLY A 260 13.54 17.72 -8.57
C GLY A 260 14.20 18.68 -7.58
N GLY A 261 14.58 18.20 -6.38
CA GLY A 261 15.16 19.02 -5.31
C GLY A 261 14.16 19.92 -4.58
N ARG A 262 12.86 19.80 -4.85
CA ARG A 262 11.78 20.57 -4.23
C ARG A 262 10.95 19.67 -3.32
N THR A 263 10.37 20.26 -2.28
CA THR A 263 9.39 19.61 -1.42
C THR A 263 8.00 20.14 -1.77
N VAL A 264 7.07 19.23 -2.03
CA VAL A 264 5.65 19.53 -2.26
C VAL A 264 4.87 18.96 -1.07
N GLU A 265 4.20 19.82 -0.30
CA GLU A 265 3.27 19.36 0.74
C GLU A 265 1.92 18.98 0.12
N LEU A 266 1.39 17.83 0.51
CA LEU A 266 0.14 17.29 -0.03
C LEU A 266 -1.09 17.93 0.64
N GLY A 267 -0.90 18.55 1.80
CA GLY A 267 -1.96 19.15 2.62
C GLY A 267 -2.62 18.16 3.59
N THR A 268 -3.73 18.59 4.19
CA THR A 268 -4.56 17.80 5.11
C THR A 268 -6.04 17.89 4.70
N LEU A 269 -6.88 17.00 5.24
CA LEU A 269 -8.34 17.02 5.05
C LEU A 269 -9.05 17.99 6.01
N GLY A 270 -8.37 19.08 6.39
CA GLY A 270 -8.86 20.10 7.31
C GLY A 270 -8.50 19.88 8.78
N GLY A 271 -7.89 18.74 9.13
CA GLY A 271 -7.27 18.52 10.44
C GLY A 271 -5.77 18.83 10.44
N ASP A 272 -5.09 18.44 11.51
CA ASP A 272 -3.70 18.84 11.78
C ASP A 272 -2.62 17.99 11.10
N THR A 273 -2.96 16.77 10.66
CA THR A 273 -1.94 15.81 10.21
C THR A 273 -2.29 15.08 8.91
N SER A 274 -1.26 14.77 8.13
CA SER A 274 -1.33 13.76 7.07
C SER A 274 -0.02 12.98 6.97
N ARG A 275 -0.09 11.74 6.49
CA ARG A 275 1.05 10.88 6.18
C ARG A 275 0.71 9.90 5.05
N PRO A 276 1.68 9.51 4.20
CA PRO A 276 1.49 8.43 3.25
C PRO A 276 1.22 7.08 3.93
N ALA A 277 0.76 6.10 3.16
CA ALA A 277 0.68 4.71 3.62
C ALA A 277 2.09 4.17 3.93
N ASP A 278 2.22 3.38 5.00
CA ASP A 278 3.48 2.78 5.43
C ASP A 278 3.52 1.28 5.06
N THR A 279 3.32 1.00 3.77
CA THR A 279 3.16 -0.37 3.25
C THR A 279 4.12 -0.70 2.10
N GLY A 280 4.96 0.25 1.69
CA GLY A 280 5.73 0.19 0.45
C GLY A 280 4.84 0.15 -0.81
N ARG A 281 3.60 0.65 -0.70
CA ARG A 281 2.59 0.71 -1.78
C ARG A 281 1.80 2.02 -1.73
N ALA A 282 2.43 3.07 -1.25
CA ALA A 282 1.82 4.38 -1.06
C ALA A 282 1.73 5.16 -2.37
N VAL A 283 2.50 4.78 -3.39
CA VAL A 283 2.55 5.47 -4.69
C VAL A 283 2.38 4.51 -5.87
N SER A 284 1.56 4.90 -6.84
CA SER A 284 1.42 4.18 -8.12
C SER A 284 2.48 4.61 -9.15
N ARG A 285 2.59 3.88 -10.26
CA ARG A 285 3.47 4.28 -11.39
C ARG A 285 2.99 5.53 -12.12
N THR A 286 1.72 5.89 -11.95
CA THR A 286 1.13 7.15 -12.44
C THR A 286 1.37 8.33 -11.49
N GLY A 287 1.99 8.11 -10.33
CA GLY A 287 2.28 9.15 -9.33
C GLY A 287 1.10 9.47 -8.41
N ASP A 288 0.10 8.59 -8.34
CA ASP A 288 -0.99 8.70 -7.39
C ASP A 288 -0.51 8.30 -6.00
N ILE A 289 -0.81 9.10 -4.98
CA ILE A 289 -0.30 8.88 -3.63
C ILE A 289 -1.47 8.66 -2.67
N VAL A 290 -1.37 7.65 -1.83
CA VAL A 290 -2.37 7.34 -0.80
C VAL A 290 -1.77 7.40 0.59
N GLY A 291 -2.62 7.70 1.55
CA GLY A 291 -2.24 7.79 2.94
C GLY A 291 -3.42 8.13 3.84
N THR A 292 -3.13 8.53 5.06
CA THR A 292 -4.15 8.95 6.04
C THR A 292 -4.00 10.42 6.37
N SER A 293 -5.11 11.13 6.56
CA SER A 293 -5.14 12.50 7.06
C SER A 293 -6.24 12.68 8.08
N THR A 294 -5.99 13.53 9.08
CA THR A 294 -7.04 13.93 10.01
C THR A 294 -7.98 14.93 9.35
N THR A 295 -9.28 14.78 9.60
CA THR A 295 -10.31 15.70 9.12
C THR A 295 -10.53 16.84 10.11
N ALA A 296 -11.26 17.89 9.70
CA ALA A 296 -11.67 18.96 10.62
C ALA A 296 -12.54 18.46 11.80
N ALA A 297 -13.18 17.29 11.66
CA ALA A 297 -13.96 16.65 12.73
C ALA A 297 -13.10 15.80 13.68
N GLY A 298 -11.77 15.71 13.45
CA GLY A 298 -10.85 14.89 14.25
C GLY A 298 -10.85 13.40 13.87
N GLU A 299 -11.54 13.01 12.80
CA GLU A 299 -11.55 11.65 12.25
C GLU A 299 -10.28 11.38 11.44
N THR A 300 -9.94 10.12 11.19
CA THR A 300 -8.77 9.74 10.36
C THR A 300 -9.23 9.11 9.06
N HIS A 301 -9.13 9.82 7.95
CA HIS A 301 -9.58 9.33 6.65
C HIS A 301 -8.42 8.97 5.75
N ALA A 302 -8.62 7.95 4.94
CA ALA A 302 -7.80 7.66 3.79
C ALA A 302 -7.92 8.80 2.76
N PHE A 303 -6.81 9.20 2.15
CA PHE A 303 -6.79 10.16 1.05
C PHE A 303 -6.19 9.56 -0.22
N LEU A 304 -6.56 10.15 -1.36
CA LEU A 304 -5.84 10.06 -2.63
C LEU A 304 -5.35 11.44 -3.02
N TRP A 305 -4.05 11.60 -3.23
CA TRP A 305 -3.46 12.77 -3.84
C TRP A 305 -3.14 12.48 -5.30
N ARG A 306 -3.70 13.29 -6.20
CA ARG A 306 -3.52 13.15 -7.65
C ARG A 306 -3.46 14.53 -8.28
N ALA A 307 -2.41 14.79 -9.06
CA ALA A 307 -2.24 16.03 -9.83
C ALA A 307 -2.49 17.30 -8.98
N GLY A 308 -1.91 17.37 -7.77
CA GLY A 308 -2.05 18.53 -6.89
C GLY A 308 -3.32 18.59 -6.06
N ARG A 309 -4.24 17.62 -6.19
CA ARG A 309 -5.50 17.58 -5.45
C ARG A 309 -5.50 16.47 -4.41
N LEU A 310 -5.71 16.85 -3.15
CA LEU A 310 -6.01 15.92 -2.06
C LEU A 310 -7.52 15.59 -2.04
N THR A 311 -7.86 14.32 -2.14
CA THR A 311 -9.23 13.82 -2.19
C THR A 311 -9.49 12.94 -0.97
N ASP A 312 -10.51 13.28 -0.20
CA ASP A 312 -11.03 12.41 0.87
C ASP A 312 -11.71 11.17 0.25
N LEU A 313 -11.34 9.98 0.70
CA LEU A 313 -11.95 8.73 0.26
C LEU A 313 -13.19 8.35 1.08
N GLY A 314 -13.37 8.99 2.24
CA GLY A 314 -14.43 8.72 3.21
C GLY A 314 -14.18 7.43 4.01
N THR A 315 -15.25 6.89 4.58
CA THR A 315 -15.25 5.66 5.37
C THR A 315 -16.46 4.79 5.03
N LEU A 316 -16.55 3.58 5.61
CA LEU A 316 -17.72 2.72 5.56
C LEU A 316 -18.79 3.09 6.62
N GLY A 317 -18.75 4.32 7.13
CA GLY A 317 -19.71 4.88 8.08
C GLY A 317 -19.24 4.94 9.53
N GLY A 318 -18.02 4.49 9.82
CA GLY A 318 -17.31 4.74 11.09
C GLY A 318 -16.32 5.91 10.98
N PRO A 319 -15.52 6.18 12.03
CA PRO A 319 -14.66 7.37 12.12
C PRO A 319 -13.30 7.20 11.42
N SER A 320 -13.03 6.06 10.77
CA SER A 320 -11.70 5.82 10.20
C SER A 320 -11.64 4.98 8.94
N SER A 321 -10.65 5.31 8.10
CA SER A 321 -10.20 4.50 6.98
C SER A 321 -8.68 4.60 6.82
N THR A 322 -8.06 3.53 6.34
CA THR A 322 -6.61 3.45 6.13
C THR A 322 -6.33 2.70 4.82
N PRO A 323 -5.65 3.34 3.85
CA PRO A 323 -5.30 2.67 2.61
C PRO A 323 -4.05 1.81 2.81
N THR A 324 -3.95 0.74 2.04
CA THR A 324 -2.79 -0.17 2.03
C THR A 324 -2.09 -0.20 0.68
N ALA A 325 -2.80 0.04 -0.42
CA ALA A 325 -2.25 0.01 -1.76
C ALA A 325 -3.07 0.87 -2.73
N VAL A 326 -2.40 1.32 -3.80
CA VAL A 326 -3.00 2.00 -4.95
C VAL A 326 -2.44 1.40 -6.24
N ASN A 327 -3.30 1.17 -7.24
CA ASN A 327 -2.85 0.73 -8.57
C ASN A 327 -2.79 1.88 -9.58
N ASP A 328 -2.32 1.61 -10.80
CA ASP A 328 -2.11 2.62 -11.85
C ASP A 328 -3.42 3.16 -12.45
N ARG A 329 -4.58 2.60 -12.06
CA ARG A 329 -5.89 3.16 -12.36
C ARG A 329 -6.39 4.12 -11.27
N GLY A 330 -5.66 4.27 -10.18
CA GLY A 330 -6.08 4.99 -8.97
C GLY A 330 -7.19 4.29 -8.21
N GLN A 331 -7.28 2.97 -8.33
CA GLN A 331 -8.08 2.19 -7.41
C GLN A 331 -7.28 2.06 -6.11
N VAL A 332 -7.92 2.40 -5.00
CA VAL A 332 -7.29 2.38 -3.67
C VAL A 332 -7.96 1.30 -2.85
N VAL A 333 -7.17 0.49 -2.16
CA VAL A 333 -7.70 -0.53 -1.25
C VAL A 333 -7.14 -0.34 0.15
N GLY A 334 -7.80 -0.94 1.13
CA GLY A 334 -7.35 -0.95 2.51
C GLY A 334 -8.44 -1.47 3.44
N PHE A 335 -8.59 -0.85 4.59
CA PHE A 335 -9.66 -1.15 5.54
C PHE A 335 -10.30 0.12 6.11
N SER A 336 -11.56 0.01 6.52
CA SER A 336 -12.32 1.09 7.12
C SER A 336 -13.25 0.57 8.20
N THR A 337 -13.50 1.40 9.20
CA THR A 337 -14.52 1.15 10.21
C THR A 337 -15.91 1.38 9.62
N THR A 338 -16.78 0.40 9.82
CA THR A 338 -18.19 0.45 9.44
C THR A 338 -19.00 1.21 10.49
N ARG A 339 -20.27 1.52 10.17
CA ARG A 339 -21.20 2.12 11.14
C ARG A 339 -21.40 1.28 12.42
N SER A 340 -21.28 -0.05 12.33
CA SER A 340 -21.37 -0.94 13.49
C SER A 340 -20.06 -1.06 14.28
N GLY A 341 -18.99 -0.39 13.83
CA GLY A 341 -17.66 -0.42 14.44
C GLY A 341 -16.77 -1.57 13.96
N ALA A 342 -17.27 -2.48 13.12
CA ALA A 342 -16.45 -3.55 12.54
C ALA A 342 -15.45 -2.99 11.52
N GLN A 343 -14.27 -3.59 11.44
CA GLN A 343 -13.27 -3.27 10.41
C GLN A 343 -13.49 -4.13 9.16
N HIS A 344 -13.80 -3.50 8.05
CA HIS A 344 -13.95 -4.17 6.75
C HIS A 344 -12.94 -3.66 5.72
N ALA A 345 -12.51 -4.56 4.84
CA ALA A 345 -11.77 -4.22 3.65
C ALA A 345 -12.62 -3.33 2.72
N PHE A 346 -11.98 -2.36 2.07
CA PHE A 346 -12.65 -1.52 1.07
C PHE A 346 -11.91 -1.51 -0.26
N LEU A 347 -12.66 -1.19 -1.32
CA LEU A 347 -12.16 -0.74 -2.62
C LEU A 347 -12.73 0.64 -2.91
N TRP A 348 -11.88 1.63 -3.12
CA TRP A 348 -12.28 2.94 -3.62
C TRP A 348 -11.96 3.03 -5.11
N SER A 349 -12.95 3.40 -5.91
CA SER A 349 -12.81 3.60 -7.34
C SER A 349 -13.84 4.61 -7.85
N GLY A 350 -13.41 5.50 -8.75
CA GLY A 350 -14.33 6.44 -9.40
C GLY A 350 -15.08 7.37 -8.44
N GLY A 351 -14.47 7.74 -7.31
CA GLY A 351 -15.10 8.62 -6.32
C GLY A 351 -15.95 7.92 -5.26
N ARG A 352 -16.01 6.58 -5.27
CA ARG A 352 -16.86 5.81 -4.35
C ARG A 352 -16.06 4.74 -3.60
N MET A 353 -16.25 4.67 -2.29
CA MET A 353 -15.82 3.55 -1.46
C MET A 353 -16.86 2.41 -1.51
N VAL A 354 -16.39 1.19 -1.75
CA VAL A 354 -17.17 -0.04 -1.79
C VAL A 354 -16.69 -0.95 -0.66
N ASP A 355 -17.64 -1.41 0.16
CA ASP A 355 -17.37 -2.43 1.18
C ASP A 355 -17.11 -3.79 0.51
N LEU A 356 -15.95 -4.38 0.77
CA LEU A 356 -15.60 -5.72 0.30
C LEU A 356 -16.06 -6.82 1.28
N GLY A 357 -16.54 -6.42 2.46
CA GLY A 357 -17.06 -7.28 3.51
C GLY A 357 -16.00 -8.13 4.20
N ALA A 358 -16.43 -8.92 5.17
CA ALA A 358 -15.63 -9.95 5.85
C ALA A 358 -16.30 -11.33 5.70
N PRO A 359 -16.35 -11.92 4.49
CA PRO A 359 -17.17 -13.10 4.22
C PRO A 359 -16.71 -14.31 5.03
N GLY A 360 -17.62 -14.80 5.88
CA GLY A 360 -17.34 -15.88 6.83
C GLY A 360 -16.33 -15.50 7.92
N GLY A 361 -16.16 -14.21 8.21
CA GLY A 361 -15.32 -13.71 9.29
C GLY A 361 -15.91 -12.49 10.01
N ALA A 362 -15.15 -11.98 10.98
CA ALA A 362 -15.52 -10.82 11.81
C ALA A 362 -14.88 -9.52 11.31
N THR A 363 -13.67 -9.60 10.74
CA THR A 363 -12.96 -8.44 10.18
C THR A 363 -12.25 -8.81 8.90
N SER A 364 -11.92 -7.81 8.08
CA SER A 364 -11.12 -8.00 6.87
C SER A 364 -10.19 -6.82 6.59
N THR A 365 -9.15 -7.09 5.82
CA THR A 365 -8.19 -6.10 5.34
C THR A 365 -7.79 -6.45 3.91
N ALA A 366 -8.00 -5.54 2.96
CA ALA A 366 -7.35 -5.64 1.67
C ALA A 366 -5.88 -5.28 1.84
N ARG A 367 -4.99 -6.06 1.21
CA ARG A 367 -3.53 -5.88 1.29
C ARG A 367 -2.97 -5.26 0.04
N ASP A 368 -3.47 -5.69 -1.12
CA ASP A 368 -2.93 -5.27 -2.41
C ASP A 368 -3.98 -5.37 -3.53
N VAL A 369 -3.75 -4.63 -4.61
CA VAL A 369 -4.63 -4.54 -5.78
C VAL A 369 -3.82 -4.41 -7.06
N ASN A 370 -4.08 -5.28 -8.05
CA ASN A 370 -3.39 -5.20 -9.33
C ASN A 370 -4.11 -4.29 -10.35
N ASN A 371 -3.46 -4.05 -11.48
CA ASN A 371 -4.03 -3.38 -12.64
C ASN A 371 -5.03 -4.26 -13.42
N ALA A 372 -5.71 -5.22 -12.80
CA ALA A 372 -6.94 -5.80 -13.32
C ALA A 372 -8.13 -5.52 -12.37
N GLY A 373 -7.89 -4.79 -11.28
CA GLY A 373 -8.88 -4.56 -10.21
C GLY A 373 -9.09 -5.79 -9.34
N GLN A 374 -8.20 -6.78 -9.40
CA GLN A 374 -8.23 -7.92 -8.49
C GLN A 374 -7.61 -7.51 -7.17
N VAL A 375 -8.37 -7.64 -6.09
CA VAL A 375 -7.93 -7.28 -4.74
C VAL A 375 -7.61 -8.56 -3.99
N VAL A 376 -6.52 -8.57 -3.23
CA VAL A 376 -6.21 -9.66 -2.29
C VAL A 376 -6.09 -9.15 -0.88
N GLY A 377 -6.39 -10.00 0.09
CA GLY A 377 -6.23 -9.65 1.49
C GLY A 377 -6.62 -10.78 2.43
N THR A 378 -6.84 -10.44 3.69
CA THR A 378 -7.09 -11.41 4.76
C THR A 378 -8.46 -11.14 5.38
N VAL A 379 -9.21 -12.20 5.63
CA VAL A 379 -10.41 -12.21 6.49
C VAL A 379 -10.06 -12.93 7.79
N THR A 380 -10.38 -12.33 8.92
CA THR A 380 -10.18 -12.93 10.25
C THR A 380 -11.52 -13.34 10.83
N THR A 381 -11.64 -14.59 11.27
CA THR A 381 -12.86 -15.10 11.92
C THR A 381 -13.02 -14.55 13.33
N SER A 382 -14.20 -14.74 13.93
CA SER A 382 -14.43 -14.40 15.35
C SER A 382 -13.51 -15.17 16.31
N GLY A 383 -13.04 -16.36 15.90
CA GLY A 383 -12.05 -17.17 16.63
C GLY A 383 -10.60 -16.78 16.36
N GLY A 384 -10.35 -15.70 15.60
CA GLY A 384 -9.00 -15.21 15.31
C GLY A 384 -8.28 -15.93 14.16
N GLN A 385 -8.90 -16.90 13.49
CA GLN A 385 -8.30 -17.60 12.37
C GLN A 385 -8.24 -16.70 11.13
N ARG A 386 -7.11 -16.70 10.44
CA ARG A 386 -6.89 -15.89 9.24
C ARG A 386 -7.07 -16.70 7.96
N HIS A 387 -7.79 -16.14 7.00
CA HIS A 387 -7.97 -16.71 5.67
C HIS A 387 -7.54 -15.71 4.60
N ALA A 388 -6.62 -16.15 3.74
CA ALA A 388 -6.28 -15.44 2.53
C ALA A 388 -7.48 -15.47 1.55
N VAL A 389 -7.85 -14.32 1.02
CA VAL A 389 -8.99 -14.15 0.12
C VAL A 389 -8.61 -13.28 -1.07
N ARG A 390 -9.39 -13.43 -2.14
CA ARG A 390 -9.36 -12.56 -3.33
C ARG A 390 -10.76 -12.02 -3.57
N TRP A 391 -10.88 -10.72 -3.79
CA TRP A 391 -12.11 -10.08 -4.27
C TRP A 391 -12.01 -9.78 -5.76
N THR A 392 -13.07 -10.12 -6.48
CA THR A 392 -13.24 -9.82 -7.90
C THR A 392 -14.63 -9.25 -8.15
N GLY A 393 -14.72 -8.17 -8.93
CA GLY A 393 -15.98 -7.53 -9.33
C GLY A 393 -15.67 -6.27 -10.13
N ARG A 394 -16.42 -6.03 -11.20
CA ARG A 394 -16.28 -4.84 -12.07
C ARG A 394 -17.16 -3.72 -11.57
#